data_AF-A0A7T5E699-F1
#
_entry.id   AF-A0A7T5E699-F1
#
_cell.length_a   1.000
_cell.length_b   1.000
_cell.length_c   1.000
_cell.angle_alpha   90.00
_cell.angle_beta   90.00
_cell.angle_gamma   90.00
#
_symmetry.space_group_name_H-M   'P 1'
#
loop_
_entity.id
_entity.type
_entity.pdbx_description
1 polymer ?
#
loop_
_entity_poly.entity_id
_entity_poly.type
_entity_poly.pdbx_seq_one_letter_code
_entity_poly.pdbx_strand_id
1 'polypeptide(L)'
;MFSQLSLAPRYRLDDESVWLQGIDPLRRYWVMVNGEEALVRRLPGLSAPDFDSFRQAIRGFRGLDIGQELTLPAELGEQVTIICVAENAYALADHSAAPVWHLFDRESLESLLMTAHPDWQCAPQHLRLGQSVLTAAWGQPVAAKAA
;
A
#
# COMPACT_ATOMS: atom_id res chain seq x y z
N MET A 1 -0.69 28.27 -0.28
CA MET A 1 0.26 27.99 0.82
C MET A 1 1.07 26.77 0.39
N PHE A 2 2.38 26.90 0.22
CA PHE A 2 3.24 25.76 -0.12
C PHE A 2 3.55 24.99 1.17
N SER A 3 3.18 23.72 1.22
CA SER A 3 3.51 22.86 2.36
C SER A 3 5.03 22.73 2.46
N GLN A 4 5.59 23.14 3.60
CA GLN A 4 7.03 23.20 3.89
C GLN A 4 7.71 21.83 4.03
N LEU A 5 6.98 20.73 3.81
CA LEU A 5 7.48 19.35 3.85
C LEU A 5 7.55 18.76 2.43
N SER A 6 8.21 19.48 1.51
CA SER A 6 8.34 19.06 0.10
C SER A 6 9.69 18.39 -0.19
N LEU A 7 10.04 17.35 0.57
CA LEU A 7 11.26 16.56 0.28
C LEU A 7 11.05 15.04 0.28
N ALA A 8 9.89 14.54 0.73
CA ALA A 8 9.61 13.12 0.68
C ALA A 8 8.77 12.80 -0.57
N PRO A 9 9.20 11.84 -1.42
CA PRO A 9 8.42 11.41 -2.57
C PRO A 9 7.05 10.92 -2.08
N ARG A 10 5.98 11.39 -2.74
CA ARG A 10 4.61 10.98 -2.46
C ARG A 10 4.02 10.42 -3.73
N TYR A 11 3.28 9.32 -3.59
CA TYR A 11 2.55 8.71 -4.67
C TYR A 11 1.25 9.48 -4.93
N ARG A 12 1.06 9.89 -6.19
CA ARG A 12 -0.12 10.60 -6.67
C ARG A 12 -0.69 9.91 -7.91
N LEU A 13 -2.00 9.93 -8.10
CA LEU A 13 -2.63 9.34 -9.29
C LEU A 13 -2.20 10.04 -10.59
N ASP A 14 -1.94 11.34 -10.52
CA ASP A 14 -1.51 12.16 -11.66
C ASP A 14 0.01 12.17 -11.89
N ASP A 15 0.78 11.33 -11.18
CA ASP A 15 2.23 11.27 -11.38
C ASP A 15 2.56 10.73 -12.78
N GLU A 16 3.53 11.37 -13.45
CA GLU A 16 4.04 10.91 -14.75
C GLU A 16 4.75 9.54 -14.63
N SER A 17 5.35 9.28 -13.46
CA SER A 17 6.00 8.00 -13.14
C SER A 17 4.97 7.00 -12.63
N VAL A 18 4.88 5.85 -13.30
CA VAL A 18 4.06 4.74 -12.83
C VAL A 18 4.66 4.20 -11.53
N TRP A 19 3.99 4.43 -10.41
CA TRP A 19 4.40 3.90 -9.10
C TRP A 19 3.59 2.68 -8.68
N LEU A 20 2.35 2.53 -9.17
CA LEU A 20 1.51 1.37 -8.87
C LEU A 20 1.67 0.32 -9.97
N GLN A 21 2.32 -0.79 -9.64
CA GLN A 21 2.42 -1.94 -10.54
C GLN A 21 1.07 -2.68 -10.63
N GLY A 22 0.35 -2.78 -9.51
CA GLY A 22 -0.97 -3.40 -9.47
C GLY A 22 -1.42 -3.78 -8.07
N ILE A 23 -2.56 -4.47 -8.01
CA ILE A 23 -3.21 -4.90 -6.76
C ILE A 23 -3.56 -6.37 -6.90
N ASP A 24 -3.02 -7.19 -6.01
CA ASP A 24 -3.16 -8.65 -6.08
C ASP A 24 -4.51 -9.14 -5.51
N PRO A 25 -4.85 -10.44 -5.62
CA PRO A 25 -6.10 -10.98 -5.09
C PRO A 25 -6.30 -10.85 -3.58
N LEU A 26 -5.21 -10.67 -2.82
CA LEU A 26 -5.25 -10.43 -1.38
C LEU A 26 -5.28 -8.92 -1.06
N ARG A 27 -5.59 -8.10 -2.07
CA ARG A 27 -5.68 -6.64 -2.00
C ARG A 27 -4.38 -5.95 -1.60
N ARG A 28 -3.23 -6.61 -1.74
CA ARG A 28 -1.94 -5.96 -1.45
C ARG A 28 -1.56 -5.05 -2.60
N TYR A 29 -0.97 -3.90 -2.25
CA TYR A 29 -0.56 -2.89 -3.21
C TYR A 29 0.90 -3.12 -3.60
N TRP A 30 1.14 -3.29 -4.90
CA TRP A 30 2.47 -3.51 -5.45
C TRP A 30 3.02 -2.19 -5.96
N VAL A 31 3.94 -1.60 -5.21
CA VAL A 31 4.40 -0.23 -5.40
C VAL A 31 5.88 -0.22 -5.78
N MET A 32 6.22 0.44 -6.89
CA MET A 32 7.59 0.74 -7.29
C MET A 32 8.07 1.97 -6.53
N VAL A 33 9.06 1.80 -5.67
CA VAL A 33 9.65 2.90 -4.90
C VAL A 33 10.33 3.86 -5.86
N ASN A 34 9.94 5.14 -5.82
CA ASN A 34 10.43 6.18 -6.74
C ASN A 34 10.23 5.84 -8.24
N GLY A 35 9.31 4.94 -8.58
CA GLY A 35 9.10 4.47 -9.96
C GLY A 35 10.16 3.49 -10.46
N GLU A 36 11.02 2.95 -9.58
CA GLU A 36 12.04 1.97 -9.96
C GLU A 36 11.48 0.54 -9.94
N GLU A 37 11.44 -0.12 -11.11
CA GLU A 37 10.97 -1.51 -11.26
C GLU A 37 11.79 -2.52 -10.45
N ALA A 38 13.06 -2.22 -10.18
CA ALA A 38 13.91 -3.07 -9.34
C ALA A 38 13.56 -2.99 -7.84
N LEU A 39 12.83 -1.95 -7.42
CA LEU A 39 12.49 -1.67 -6.03
C LEU A 39 10.99 -1.74 -5.79
N VAL A 40 10.39 -2.89 -6.09
CA VAL A 40 8.99 -3.14 -5.76
C VAL A 40 8.82 -3.46 -4.27
N ARG A 41 7.78 -2.89 -3.66
CA ARG A 41 7.31 -3.14 -2.31
C ARG A 41 5.88 -3.61 -2.32
N ARG A 42 5.57 -4.51 -1.38
CA ARG A 42 4.24 -5.06 -1.16
C ARG A 42 3.68 -4.42 0.10
N LEU A 43 2.73 -3.51 -0.07
CA LEU A 43 2.05 -2.86 1.05
C LEU A 43 0.76 -3.64 1.37
N PRO A 44 0.39 -3.75 2.65
CA PRO A 44 -0.88 -4.36 3.00
C PRO A 44 -2.02 -3.44 2.53
N GLY A 45 -3.12 -4.04 2.08
CA GLY A 45 -4.33 -3.29 1.72
C GLY A 45 -5.50 -3.66 2.61
N LEU A 46 -6.46 -2.75 2.68
CA LEU A 46 -7.68 -2.94 3.48
C LEU A 46 -8.42 -4.20 3.02
N SER A 47 -8.77 -5.06 3.98
CA SER A 47 -9.74 -6.13 3.80
C SER A 47 -10.93 -5.89 4.71
N ALA A 48 -12.11 -5.74 4.11
CA ALA A 48 -13.36 -5.58 4.84
C ALA A 48 -14.23 -6.82 4.63
N PRO A 49 -14.75 -7.44 5.71
CA PRO A 49 -15.59 -8.64 5.59
C PRO A 49 -16.94 -8.36 4.94
N ASP A 50 -17.43 -7.12 5.08
CA ASP A 50 -18.71 -6.68 4.53
C ASP A 50 -18.69 -5.18 4.17
N PHE A 51 -19.78 -4.74 3.54
CA PHE A 51 -19.93 -3.36 3.10
C PHE A 51 -19.98 -2.36 4.26
N ASP A 52 -20.51 -2.74 5.42
CA ASP A 52 -20.58 -1.82 6.56
C ASP A 52 -19.19 -1.57 7.15
N SER A 53 -18.41 -2.64 7.33
CA SER A 53 -17.00 -2.57 7.75
C SER A 53 -16.16 -1.75 6.77
N PHE A 54 -16.37 -1.94 5.46
CA PHE A 54 -15.76 -1.12 4.42
C PHE A 54 -16.14 0.36 4.60
N ARG A 55 -17.42 0.66 4.70
CA ARG A 55 -17.92 2.03 4.88
C ARG A 55 -17.36 2.69 6.14
N GLN A 56 -17.27 1.96 7.24
CA GLN A 56 -16.69 2.43 8.50
C GLN A 56 -15.20 2.74 8.33
N ALA A 57 -14.44 1.86 7.68
CA ALA A 57 -13.02 2.09 7.40
C ALA A 57 -12.80 3.36 6.57
N ILE A 58 -13.58 3.56 5.51
CA ILE A 58 -13.49 4.76 4.66
C ILE A 58 -13.89 6.03 5.40
N ARG A 59 -14.92 5.96 6.24
CA ARG A 59 -15.31 7.09 7.11
C ARG A 59 -14.20 7.42 8.11
N GLY A 60 -13.60 6.41 8.73
CA GLY A 60 -12.46 6.56 9.63
C GLY A 60 -11.30 7.26 8.94
N PHE A 61 -10.91 6.78 7.75
CA PHE A 61 -9.85 7.39 6.97
C PHE A 61 -10.15 8.86 6.63
N ARG A 62 -11.35 9.15 6.14
CA ARG A 62 -11.76 10.51 5.74
C ARG A 62 -11.85 11.49 6.91
N GLY A 63 -11.98 10.98 8.14
CA GLY A 63 -12.06 11.75 9.39
C GLY A 63 -10.75 11.84 10.16
N LEU A 64 -9.64 11.32 9.63
CA LEU A 64 -8.33 11.44 10.26
C LEU A 64 -7.83 12.89 10.29
N ASP A 65 -7.56 13.40 11.48
CA ASP A 65 -6.85 14.66 11.70
C ASP A 65 -5.32 14.45 11.69
N ILE A 66 -4.57 15.54 11.46
CA ILE A 66 -3.11 15.52 11.46
C ILE A 66 -2.58 14.97 12.80
N GLY A 67 -1.67 14.00 12.72
CA GLY A 67 -1.07 13.29 13.85
C GLY A 67 -1.87 12.06 14.31
N GLN A 68 -3.08 11.83 13.79
CA GLN A 68 -3.87 10.64 14.13
C GLN A 68 -3.49 9.43 13.27
N GLU A 69 -3.65 8.26 13.88
CA GLU A 69 -3.44 6.96 13.28
C GLU A 69 -4.76 6.19 13.18
N LEU A 70 -4.92 5.44 12.10
CA LEU A 70 -5.99 4.48 11.89
C LEU A 70 -5.39 3.14 11.52
N THR A 71 -5.73 2.11 12.30
CA THR A 71 -5.33 0.74 12.02
C THR A 71 -6.54 -0.06 11.54
N LEU A 72 -6.41 -0.67 10.38
CA LEU A 72 -7.46 -1.38 9.68
C LEU A 72 -7.09 -2.84 9.45
N PRO A 73 -8.06 -3.75 9.36
CA PRO A 73 -7.81 -5.14 9.01
C PRO A 73 -7.28 -5.26 7.57
N ALA A 74 -6.35 -6.19 7.37
CA ALA A 74 -5.92 -6.68 6.06
C ALA A 74 -6.12 -8.21 5.98
N GLU A 75 -5.91 -8.77 4.79
CA GLU A 75 -5.96 -10.21 4.59
C GLU A 75 -4.93 -10.96 5.46
N LEU A 76 -5.24 -12.22 5.77
CA LEU A 76 -4.34 -13.13 6.51
C LEU A 76 -3.87 -12.63 7.89
N GLY A 77 -4.66 -11.76 8.54
CA GLY A 77 -4.35 -11.23 9.86
C GLY A 77 -3.28 -10.14 9.86
N GLU A 78 -2.85 -9.66 8.69
CA GLU A 78 -2.06 -8.45 8.57
C GLU A 78 -2.90 -7.21 9.00
N GLN A 79 -2.23 -6.10 9.27
CA GLN A 79 -2.87 -4.83 9.58
C GLN A 79 -2.40 -3.75 8.60
N VAL A 80 -3.28 -2.80 8.31
CA VAL A 80 -2.96 -1.59 7.55
C VAL A 80 -2.96 -0.41 8.52
N THR A 81 -1.79 0.16 8.77
CA THR A 81 -1.64 1.35 9.61
C THR A 81 -1.46 2.58 8.74
N ILE A 82 -2.35 3.55 8.93
CA ILE A 82 -2.38 4.83 8.21
C ILE A 82 -2.20 5.96 9.21
N ILE A 83 -1.27 6.87 8.95
CA ILE A 83 -1.08 8.09 9.73
C ILE A 83 -1.35 9.31 8.85
N CYS A 84 -2.16 10.25 9.31
CA CYS A 84 -2.29 11.56 8.69
C CYS A 84 -1.10 12.43 9.13
N VAL A 85 -0.08 12.58 8.29
CA VAL A 85 1.17 13.25 8.66
C VAL A 85 1.06 14.78 8.53
N ALA A 86 0.32 15.22 7.51
CA ALA A 86 0.05 16.63 7.26
C ALA A 86 -1.21 16.76 6.39
N GLU A 87 -1.62 17.99 6.10
CA GLU A 87 -2.71 18.25 5.16
C GLU A 87 -2.45 17.57 3.81
N ASN A 88 -3.38 16.70 3.40
CA ASN A 88 -3.29 15.91 2.16
C ASN A 88 -2.00 15.06 2.05
N ALA A 89 -1.47 14.57 3.18
CA ALA A 89 -0.29 13.70 3.21
C ALA A 89 -0.49 12.57 4.23
N TYR A 90 -0.58 11.33 3.75
CA TYR A 90 -0.85 10.15 4.55
C TYR A 90 0.29 9.15 4.41
N ALA A 91 0.72 8.58 5.53
CA ALA A 91 1.75 7.55 5.57
C ALA A 91 1.09 6.17 5.75
N LEU A 92 1.49 5.21 4.91
CA LEU A 92 1.13 3.80 5.01
C LEU A 92 2.35 3.00 5.46
N ALA A 93 2.20 2.16 6.49
CA ALA A 93 3.30 1.35 6.99
C ALA A 93 3.64 0.20 6.02
N ASP A 94 4.93 0.09 5.66
CA ASP A 94 5.50 -1.12 5.05
C ASP A 94 6.00 -2.04 6.16
N HIS A 95 5.55 -3.28 6.15
CA HIS A 95 5.94 -4.32 7.11
C HIS A 95 7.26 -4.99 6.70
N SER A 96 8.21 -4.20 6.21
CA SER A 96 9.56 -4.66 5.87
C SER A 96 10.41 -4.88 7.12
N ALA A 97 11.62 -5.41 6.95
CA ALA A 97 12.57 -5.60 8.06
C ALA A 97 12.98 -4.28 8.76
N ALA A 98 12.75 -3.13 8.12
CA ALA A 98 12.92 -1.80 8.69
C ALA A 98 11.59 -1.03 8.66
N PRO A 99 11.34 -0.12 9.62
CA PRO A 99 10.14 0.70 9.63
C PRO A 99 10.19 1.70 8.47
N VAL A 100 9.51 1.37 7.37
CA VAL A 100 9.41 2.21 6.17
C VAL A 100 7.97 2.69 6.04
N TRP A 101 7.81 3.96 5.69
CA TRP A 101 6.53 4.60 5.48
C TRP A 101 6.43 5.09 4.04
N HIS A 102 5.32 4.77 3.39
CA HIS A 102 5.02 5.20 2.03
C HIS A 102 4.03 6.35 2.08
N LEU A 103 4.37 7.46 1.44
CA LEU A 103 3.52 8.65 1.48
C LEU A 103 2.60 8.72 0.27
N PHE A 104 1.34 9.05 0.53
CA PHE A 104 0.29 9.21 -0.46
C PHE A 104 -0.40 10.55 -0.24
N ASP A 105 -0.95 11.13 -1.30
CA ASP A 105 -2.03 12.10 -1.12
C ASP A 105 -3.36 11.39 -0.79
N ARG A 106 -4.36 12.18 -0.40
CA ARG A 106 -5.67 11.67 0.01
C ARG A 106 -6.29 10.83 -1.09
N GLU A 107 -6.31 11.36 -2.31
CA GLU A 107 -7.00 10.76 -3.45
C GLU A 107 -6.39 9.40 -3.83
N SER A 108 -5.06 9.32 -3.83
CA SER A 108 -4.34 8.08 -4.15
C SER A 108 -4.58 7.01 -3.11
N LEU A 109 -4.44 7.35 -1.82
CA LEU A 109 -4.67 6.38 -0.75
C LEU A 109 -6.15 5.96 -0.68
N GLU A 110 -7.07 6.91 -0.84
CA GLU A 110 -8.50 6.59 -0.85
C GLU A 110 -8.85 5.64 -1.99
N SER A 111 -8.29 5.86 -3.19
CA SER A 111 -8.47 4.98 -4.35
C SER A 111 -7.95 3.57 -4.11
N LEU A 112 -6.81 3.44 -3.41
CA LEU A 112 -6.32 2.13 -2.97
C LEU A 112 -7.26 1.49 -1.94
N LEU A 113 -7.78 2.24 -0.97
CA LEU A 113 -8.73 1.72 0.01
C LEU A 113 -10.06 1.29 -0.61
N MET A 114 -10.49 1.92 -1.71
CA MET A 114 -11.70 1.52 -2.44
C MET A 114 -11.64 0.07 -2.97
N THR A 115 -10.46 -0.53 -3.12
CA THR A 115 -10.36 -1.93 -3.57
C THR A 115 -10.82 -2.94 -2.53
N ALA A 116 -11.09 -2.49 -1.30
CA ALA A 116 -11.73 -3.29 -0.28
C ALA A 116 -13.25 -3.44 -0.48
N HIS A 117 -13.85 -2.73 -1.45
CA HIS A 117 -15.26 -2.89 -1.77
C HIS A 117 -15.59 -4.37 -2.10
N PRO A 118 -16.72 -4.93 -1.63
CA PRO A 118 -17.08 -6.33 -1.88
C PRO A 118 -17.14 -6.71 -3.36
N ASP A 119 -17.61 -5.80 -4.21
CA ASP A 119 -17.72 -6.01 -5.67
C ASP A 119 -16.41 -5.77 -6.43
N TRP A 120 -15.34 -5.33 -5.76
CA TRP A 120 -14.06 -5.14 -6.43
C TRP A 120 -13.48 -6.47 -6.90
N GLN A 121 -12.97 -6.49 -8.13
CA GLN A 121 -12.35 -7.67 -8.71
C GLN A 121 -10.90 -7.36 -9.10
N CYS A 122 -10.00 -8.27 -8.76
CA CYS A 122 -8.62 -8.21 -9.18
C CYS A 122 -8.53 -8.27 -10.71
N ALA A 123 -7.79 -7.33 -11.30
CA ALA A 123 -7.59 -7.32 -12.75
C ALA A 123 -6.88 -8.63 -13.19
N PRO A 124 -7.26 -9.25 -14.32
CA PRO A 124 -6.70 -10.53 -14.74
C PRO A 124 -5.17 -10.56 -14.83
N GLN A 125 -4.55 -9.45 -15.24
CA GLN A 125 -3.09 -9.31 -15.32
C GLN A 125 -2.40 -9.28 -13.94
N HIS A 126 -3.12 -8.93 -12.87
CA HIS A 126 -2.57 -8.83 -11.51
C HIS A 126 -2.65 -10.14 -10.72
N LEU A 127 -3.39 -11.14 -11.22
CA LEU A 127 -3.56 -12.45 -10.55
C LEU A 127 -2.22 -13.14 -10.23
N ARG A 128 -1.18 -12.84 -11.01
CA ARG A 128 0.16 -13.45 -10.88
C ARG A 128 1.18 -12.58 -10.17
N LEU A 129 0.81 -11.39 -9.66
CA LEU A 129 1.75 -10.53 -8.93
C LEU A 129 2.36 -11.26 -7.74
N GLY A 130 1.57 -12.02 -6.98
CA GLY A 130 2.09 -12.86 -5.88
C GLY A 130 3.03 -13.99 -6.34
N GLN A 131 2.88 -14.49 -7.57
CA GLN A 131 3.71 -15.59 -8.10
C GLN A 131 5.12 -15.11 -8.46
N SER A 132 5.27 -13.88 -8.98
CA SER A 132 6.58 -13.34 -9.37
C SER A 132 7.55 -13.27 -8.18
N VAL A 133 7.05 -12.92 -6.99
CA VAL A 133 7.85 -12.90 -5.76
C VAL A 133 8.23 -14.30 -5.27
N LEU A 134 7.33 -15.28 -5.37
CA LEU A 134 7.66 -16.67 -5.02
C LEU A 134 8.73 -17.23 -5.95
N THR A 135 8.63 -16.97 -7.25
CA THR A 135 9.64 -17.37 -8.24
C THR A 135 10.98 -16.67 -7.99
N ALA A 136 10.98 -15.37 -7.68
CA ALA A 136 12.20 -14.65 -7.34
C ALA A 136 12.85 -15.16 -6.04
N ALA A 137 12.06 -15.51 -5.02
CA ALA A 137 12.56 -16.05 -3.76
C ALA A 137 13.15 -17.46 -3.91
N TRP A 138 12.55 -18.32 -4.74
CA TRP A 138 13.07 -19.67 -5.00
C TRP A 138 14.23 -19.73 -6.01
N GLY A 139 14.39 -18.70 -6.84
CA GLY A 139 15.55 -18.56 -7.73
C GLY A 139 16.84 -18.10 -7.04
N GLN A 140 16.79 -17.73 -5.76
CA GLN A 140 17.98 -17.32 -4.99
C GLN A 140 18.81 -18.56 -4.60
N PRO A 141 20.08 -18.67 -5.03
CA PRO A 141 20.96 -19.72 -4.53
C PRO A 141 21.15 -19.54 -3.03
N VAL A 142 20.93 -20.61 -2.26
CA VAL A 142 21.26 -20.66 -0.84
C VAL A 142 22.76 -20.38 -0.72
N ALA A 143 23.13 -19.23 -0.16
CA ALA A 143 24.51 -18.92 0.14
C ALA A 143 25.07 -20.05 1.02
N ALA A 144 25.94 -20.87 0.44
CA ALA A 144 26.63 -21.93 1.15
C ALA A 144 27.43 -21.29 2.29
N LYS A 145 27.01 -21.55 3.52
CA LYS A 145 27.70 -21.12 4.72
C LYS A 145 29.11 -21.74 4.70
N ALA A 146 30.12 -20.91 4.45
CA ALA A 146 31.52 -21.33 4.52
C ALA A 146 31.83 -21.78 5.96
N ALA A 147 32.40 -22.98 6.07
CA ALA A 147 32.88 -23.60 7.31
C ALA A 147 34.28 -23.10 7.68
#